data_AF-X6MN35-F1
#
_entry.id   AF-X6MN35-F1
#
_cell.length_a   1.000
_cell.length_b   1.000
_cell.length_c   1.000
_cell.angle_alpha   90.00
_cell.angle_beta   90.00
_cell.angle_gamma   90.00
#
_symmetry.space_group_name_H-M   'P 1'
#
loop_
_entity.id
_entity.type
_entity.pdbx_description
1 polymer ?
#
loop_
_entity_poly.entity_id
_entity_poly.type
_entity_poly.pdbx_seq_one_letter_code
_entity_poly.pdbx_strand_id
1 'polypeptide(L)'
;MDRFVIPADSPIRVGWDIIIFSLIVYTIYILPPRLAFCELPLLDPIDLTVDTLFFVDILMSFFSAYQTQDGHLVNDFQTISKQYLAKWFALDFLASFPFYLIANSQIFHGHHLSRLPRLLKILRVMRLIKILRAYRIQKFFEFIQYSPRINPSIIRVLKLSLIAASFAHFTACTFYLIAIPTSTDEITWINDPASQRGIIMDKEPLHKYSLAFYFVVESSKFISIIFFFVN
;
A
#
# COMPACT_ATOMS: atom_id res chain seq x y z
N MET A 1 15.72 35.14 3.33
CA MET A 1 14.90 34.63 4.47
C MET A 1 14.97 33.11 4.38
N ASP A 2 16.16 32.54 4.60
CA ASP A 2 16.54 31.26 3.96
C ASP A 2 16.71 30.12 4.98
N ARG A 3 16.01 30.18 6.12
CA ARG A 3 16.34 29.39 7.32
C ARG A 3 15.51 28.12 7.56
N PHE A 4 14.68 27.69 6.62
CA PHE A 4 13.75 26.55 6.81
C PHE A 4 13.84 25.46 5.74
N VAL A 5 14.96 25.38 5.02
CA VAL A 5 15.17 24.36 3.98
C VAL A 5 16.13 23.31 4.51
N ILE A 6 15.64 22.09 4.68
CA ILE A 6 16.48 20.95 5.09
C ILE A 6 17.30 20.51 3.87
N PRO A 7 18.64 20.48 3.94
CA PRO A 7 19.48 19.97 2.86
C PRO A 7 19.15 18.49 2.62
N ALA A 8 19.02 18.12 1.33
CA ALA A 8 18.72 16.74 0.93
C ALA A 8 19.76 15.73 1.45
N ASP A 9 21.02 16.15 1.59
CA ASP A 9 22.13 15.31 2.06
C ASP A 9 22.29 15.27 3.60
N SER A 10 21.38 15.90 4.34
CA SER A 10 21.47 15.87 5.81
C SER A 10 21.22 14.46 6.36
N PRO A 11 21.99 13.98 7.36
CA PRO A 11 21.82 12.63 7.90
C PRO A 11 20.44 12.42 8.54
N ILE A 12 19.82 13.51 9.02
CA ILE A 12 18.45 13.50 9.55
C ILE A 12 17.44 13.23 8.43
N ARG A 13 17.61 13.85 7.26
CA ARG A 13 16.73 13.62 6.10
C ARG A 13 16.86 12.20 5.58
N VAL A 14 18.09 11.69 5.46
CA VAL A 14 18.34 10.30 5.07
C VAL A 14 17.68 9.33 6.05
N GLY A 15 17.83 9.54 7.36
CA GLY A 15 17.16 8.73 8.38
C GLY A 15 15.63 8.76 8.24
N TRP A 16 15.06 9.94 7.99
CA TRP A 16 13.62 10.08 7.74
C TRP A 16 13.17 9.34 6.48
N ASP A 17 13.89 9.47 5.38
CA ASP A 17 13.56 8.79 4.12
C ASP A 17 13.62 7.27 4.27
N ILE A 18 14.53 6.73 5.10
CA ILE A 18 14.58 5.30 5.46
C ILE A 18 13.33 4.87 6.26
N ILE A 19 12.89 5.69 7.22
CA ILE A 19 11.66 5.43 7.98
C ILE A 19 10.47 5.39 7.03
N ILE A 20 10.33 6.39 6.15
CA ILE A 20 9.23 6.46 5.18
C ILE A 20 9.28 5.30 4.20
N PHE A 21 10.45 4.93 3.70
CA PHE A 21 10.62 3.75 2.86
C PHE A 21 10.12 2.48 3.58
N SER A 22 10.50 2.31 4.85
CA SER A 22 10.05 1.17 5.68
C SER A 22 8.53 1.16 5.86
N LEU A 23 7.90 2.31 6.06
CA LEU A 23 6.44 2.44 6.14
C LEU A 23 5.75 2.11 4.81
N ILE A 24 6.36 2.46 3.67
CA ILE A 24 5.81 2.10 2.35
C ILE A 24 5.87 0.58 2.18
N VAL A 25 6.98 -0.08 2.52
CA VAL A 25 7.11 -1.54 2.48
C VAL A 25 6.06 -2.21 3.39
N TYR A 26 5.87 -1.69 4.60
CA TYR A 26 4.81 -2.14 5.50
C TYR A 26 3.41 -2.00 4.86
N THR A 27 3.13 -0.86 4.23
CA THR A 27 1.85 -0.59 3.55
C THR A 27 1.60 -1.51 2.37
N ILE A 28 2.64 -1.93 1.66
CA ILE A 28 2.53 -2.83 0.50
C ILE A 28 2.28 -4.28 0.95
N TYR A 29 2.99 -4.76 1.96
CA TYR A 29 3.01 -6.20 2.29
C TYR A 29 2.20 -6.59 3.53
N ILE A 30 1.99 -5.67 4.47
CA ILE A 30 1.31 -5.98 5.74
C ILE A 30 -0.13 -5.48 5.74
N LEU A 31 -0.39 -4.32 5.14
CA LEU A 31 -1.75 -3.76 5.09
C LEU A 31 -2.75 -4.67 4.34
N PRO A 32 -2.46 -5.23 3.14
CA PRO A 32 -3.46 -6.04 2.43
C PRO A 32 -3.86 -7.31 3.18
N PRO A 33 -2.93 -8.11 3.74
CA PRO A 33 -3.30 -9.27 4.55
C PRO A 33 -4.10 -8.89 5.80
N ARG A 34 -3.72 -7.81 6.49
CA ARG A 34 -4.48 -7.34 7.66
C ARG A 34 -5.92 -6.98 7.28
N LEU A 35 -6.14 -6.36 6.11
CA LEU A 35 -7.48 -6.02 5.63
C LEU A 35 -8.29 -7.24 5.16
N ALA A 36 -7.62 -8.24 4.58
CA ALA A 36 -8.24 -9.42 4.03
C ALA A 36 -8.57 -10.49 5.08
N PHE A 37 -7.61 -10.80 5.97
CA PHE A 37 -7.66 -12.00 6.81
C PHE A 37 -7.89 -11.71 8.30
N CYS A 38 -7.71 -10.47 8.76
CA CYS A 38 -7.89 -10.09 10.16
C CYS A 38 -9.20 -9.33 10.39
N GLU A 39 -9.80 -9.54 11.57
CA GLU A 39 -10.87 -8.70 12.07
C GLU A 39 -10.27 -7.44 12.70
N LEU A 40 -10.08 -6.42 11.86
CA LEU A 40 -9.53 -5.14 12.32
C LEU A 40 -10.63 -4.25 12.90
N PRO A 41 -10.37 -3.56 14.03
CA PRO A 41 -11.24 -2.50 14.51
C PRO A 41 -11.29 -1.35 13.49
N LEU A 42 -12.35 -0.54 13.55
CA LEU A 42 -12.49 0.62 12.67
C LEU A 42 -11.32 1.59 12.85
N LEU A 43 -10.89 1.80 14.10
CA LEU A 43 -9.75 2.62 14.47
C LEU A 43 -8.65 1.73 15.05
N ASP A 44 -7.66 1.41 14.21
CA ASP A 44 -6.51 0.61 14.61
C ASP A 44 -5.34 1.54 14.96
N PRO A 45 -4.73 1.41 16.16
CA PRO A 45 -3.68 2.33 16.60
C PRO A 45 -2.42 2.26 15.72
N ILE A 46 -2.14 1.11 15.11
CA ILE A 46 -1.01 0.94 14.20
C ILE A 46 -1.30 1.71 12.91
N ASP A 47 -2.50 1.55 12.35
CA ASP A 47 -2.91 2.27 11.14
C ASP A 47 -2.89 3.79 11.38
N LEU A 48 -3.34 4.26 12.56
CA LEU A 48 -3.31 5.68 12.94
C LEU A 48 -1.88 6.22 13.03
N THR A 49 -0.96 5.44 13.61
CA THR A 49 0.45 5.82 13.72
C THR A 49 1.10 5.93 12.35
N VAL A 50 0.88 4.95 11.48
CA VAL A 50 1.38 4.93 10.10
C VAL A 50 0.83 6.13 9.32
N ASP A 51 -0.46 6.42 9.42
CA ASP A 51 -1.09 7.55 8.75
C ASP A 51 -0.56 8.90 9.24
N THR A 52 -0.30 9.01 10.54
CA THR A 52 0.29 10.23 11.13
C THR A 52 1.71 10.47 10.61
N LEU A 53 2.55 9.44 10.57
CA LEU A 53 3.92 9.55 10.05
C LEU A 53 3.93 9.93 8.57
N PHE A 54 3.02 9.37 7.79
CA PHE A 54 2.84 9.74 6.40
C PHE A 54 2.30 11.15 6.18
N PHE A 55 1.50 11.66 7.11
CA PHE A 55 1.07 13.06 7.09
C PHE A 55 2.23 14.01 7.42
N VAL A 56 3.05 13.67 8.43
CA VAL A 56 4.28 14.42 8.75
C VAL A 56 5.23 14.44 7.56
N ASP A 57 5.36 13.34 6.82
CA ASP A 57 6.16 13.29 5.60
C ASP A 57 5.70 14.25 4.50
N ILE A 58 4.38 14.42 4.33
CA ILE A 58 3.85 15.43 3.40
C ILE A 58 4.28 16.82 3.84
N LEU A 59 4.15 17.14 5.13
CA LEU A 59 4.58 18.43 5.67
C LEU A 59 6.07 18.64 5.46
N MET A 60 6.90 17.65 5.77
CA MET A 60 8.34 17.70 5.54
C MET A 60 8.70 17.84 4.06
N SER A 61 7.91 17.28 3.15
CA SER A 61 8.12 17.40 1.70
C SER A 61 7.89 18.82 1.20
N PHE A 62 7.05 19.63 1.86
CA PHE A 62 6.92 21.07 1.55
C PHE A 62 8.15 21.90 1.97
N PHE A 63 8.88 21.47 3.00
CA PHE A 63 10.06 22.17 3.54
C PHE A 63 11.39 21.59 3.06
N SER A 64 11.36 20.52 2.26
CA SER A 64 12.58 19.89 1.74
C SER A 64 12.98 20.52 0.41
N ALA A 65 14.25 20.92 0.29
CA ALA A 65 14.81 21.30 -1.01
C ALA A 65 14.73 20.13 -1.99
N TYR A 66 14.54 20.45 -3.27
CA TYR A 66 14.74 19.50 -4.36
C TYR A 66 15.89 19.97 -5.25
N GLN A 67 16.63 19.01 -5.80
CA GLN A 67 17.64 19.28 -6.80
C GLN A 67 16.99 19.15 -8.19
N THR A 68 17.18 20.14 -9.04
CA THR A 68 16.74 20.08 -10.44
C THR A 68 17.63 19.11 -11.21
N GLN A 69 17.15 18.56 -12.33
CA GLN A 69 17.92 17.65 -13.21
C GLN A 69 19.27 18.24 -13.66
N ASP A 70 19.38 19.57 -13.70
CA ASP A 70 20.60 20.31 -14.06
C ASP A 70 21.60 20.46 -12.88
N GLY A 71 21.36 19.82 -11.74
CA GLY A 71 22.23 19.87 -10.56
C GLY A 71 22.07 21.12 -9.69
N HIS A 72 21.27 22.10 -10.11
CA HIS A 72 20.98 23.30 -9.33
C HIS A 72 20.08 22.98 -8.12
N LEU A 73 20.56 23.36 -6.94
CA LEU A 73 19.81 23.27 -5.68
C LEU A 73 18.81 24.43 -5.61
N VAL A 74 17.51 24.14 -5.74
CA VAL A 74 16.46 25.16 -5.61
C VAL A 74 16.01 25.18 -4.16
N ASN A 75 16.37 26.26 -3.46
CA ASN A 75 16.02 26.49 -2.06
C ASN A 75 14.85 27.50 -1.89
N ASP A 76 14.23 27.94 -2.98
CA ASP A 76 13.07 28.82 -2.89
C ASP A 76 11.79 28.03 -2.57
N PHE A 77 11.29 28.23 -1.34
CA PHE A 77 10.07 27.59 -0.84
C PHE A 77 8.86 27.81 -1.75
N GLN A 78 8.72 28.98 -2.38
CA GLN A 78 7.58 29.27 -3.25
C GLN A 78 7.62 28.42 -4.53
N THR A 79 8.80 28.25 -5.10
CA THR A 79 9.00 27.41 -6.29
C THR A 79 8.85 25.92 -5.95
N ILE A 80 9.40 25.46 -4.82
CA ILE A 80 9.26 24.08 -4.32
C ILE A 80 7.79 23.71 -4.11
N SER A 81 7.07 24.52 -3.33
CA SER A 81 5.68 24.24 -2.98
C SER A 81 4.77 24.19 -4.21
N LYS A 82 4.88 25.14 -5.15
CA LYS A 82 4.08 25.15 -6.39
C LYS A 82 4.32 23.89 -7.24
N GLN A 83 5.57 23.49 -7.43
CA GLN A 83 5.89 22.32 -8.24
C GLN A 83 5.46 21.01 -7.58
N TYR A 84 5.60 20.91 -6.25
CA TYR A 84 5.12 19.76 -5.49
C TYR A 84 3.59 19.66 -5.51
N LEU A 85 2.89 20.78 -5.31
CA LEU A 85 1.44 20.89 -5.41
C LEU A 85 0.91 20.44 -6.77
N ALA A 86 1.59 20.82 -7.86
CA ALA A 86 1.18 20.50 -9.21
C ALA A 86 1.41 19.01 -9.59
N LYS A 87 2.45 18.36 -9.04
CA LYS A 87 2.88 17.03 -9.50
C LYS A 87 2.47 15.88 -8.57
N TRP A 88 2.74 16.01 -7.27
CA TRP A 88 2.73 14.86 -6.35
C TRP A 88 1.77 15.01 -5.18
N PHE A 89 1.44 16.25 -4.79
CA PHE A 89 0.57 16.52 -3.64
C PHE A 89 -0.79 15.83 -3.74
N ALA A 90 -1.44 15.84 -4.91
CA ALA A 90 -2.75 15.21 -5.06
C ALA A 90 -2.71 13.69 -4.76
N LEU A 91 -1.66 13.00 -5.25
CA LEU A 91 -1.47 11.57 -5.00
C LEU A 91 -1.13 11.30 -3.53
N ASP A 92 -0.23 12.09 -2.95
CA ASP A 92 0.19 11.91 -1.55
C ASP A 92 -0.94 12.25 -0.58
N PHE A 93 -1.72 13.29 -0.85
CA PHE A 93 -2.89 13.67 -0.07
C PHE A 93 -3.96 12.57 -0.11
N LEU A 94 -4.29 12.08 -1.31
CA LEU A 94 -5.27 11.00 -1.47
C LEU A 94 -4.81 9.71 -0.76
N ALA A 95 -3.51 9.42 -0.81
CA ALA A 95 -2.90 8.30 -0.10
C ALA A 95 -2.73 8.53 1.42
N SER A 96 -2.80 9.76 1.92
CA SER A 96 -2.76 10.11 3.37
C SER A 96 -4.15 10.24 3.97
N PHE A 97 -5.20 10.24 3.14
CA PHE A 97 -6.53 10.60 3.60
C PHE A 97 -7.06 9.56 4.62
N PRO A 98 -7.42 9.98 5.85
CA PRO A 98 -7.94 9.09 6.88
C PRO A 98 -9.39 8.69 6.58
N PHE A 99 -9.60 7.68 5.74
CA PHE A 99 -10.94 7.21 5.32
C PHE A 99 -11.84 6.75 6.48
N TYR A 100 -11.28 6.46 7.66
CA TYR A 100 -12.06 6.13 8.86
C TYR A 100 -12.91 7.31 9.35
N LEU A 101 -12.51 8.56 9.09
CA LEU A 101 -13.29 9.75 9.47
C LEU A 101 -14.64 9.80 8.73
N ILE A 102 -14.67 9.33 7.48
CA ILE A 102 -15.90 9.21 6.70
C ILE A 102 -16.83 8.19 7.35
N ALA A 103 -16.29 7.04 7.77
CA ALA A 103 -17.05 5.97 8.42
C ALA A 103 -17.71 6.42 9.74
N ASN A 104 -17.03 7.27 10.52
CA ASN A 104 -17.50 7.74 11.81
C ASN A 104 -18.36 9.03 11.74
N SER A 105 -18.45 9.66 10.57
CA SER A 105 -19.25 10.87 10.41
C SER A 105 -20.75 10.58 10.58
N GLN A 106 -21.45 11.46 11.33
CA GLN A 106 -22.89 11.35 11.62
C GLN A 106 -23.77 11.34 10.35
N ILE A 107 -23.21 11.68 9.18
CA ILE A 107 -23.84 11.60 7.86
C ILE A 107 -24.34 10.17 7.55
N PHE A 108 -23.64 9.14 8.03
CA PHE A 108 -24.03 7.73 7.82
C PHE A 108 -24.99 7.17 8.87
N HIS A 109 -25.21 7.88 10.00
CA HIS A 109 -26.11 7.42 11.05
C HIS A 109 -27.59 7.67 10.72
N GLY A 110 -27.90 8.48 9.68
CA GLY A 110 -29.26 8.90 9.34
C GLY A 110 -29.97 8.11 8.23
N HIS A 111 -29.29 7.23 7.47
CA HIS A 111 -29.90 6.59 6.29
C HIS A 111 -29.71 5.07 6.23
N HIS A 112 -30.84 4.36 6.21
CA HIS A 112 -31.07 2.97 5.76
C HIS A 112 -30.01 1.92 6.16
N LEU A 113 -30.29 1.17 7.24
CA LEU A 113 -29.43 0.12 7.79
C LEU A 113 -29.00 -0.98 6.79
N SER A 114 -29.71 -1.16 5.67
CA SER A 114 -29.41 -2.19 4.67
C SER A 114 -28.18 -1.92 3.79
N ARG A 115 -27.61 -0.69 3.78
CA ARG A 115 -26.42 -0.35 2.97
C ARG A 115 -25.12 -0.26 3.76
N LEU A 116 -25.19 -0.24 5.09
CA LEU A 116 -24.04 -0.16 6.01
C LEU A 116 -22.95 -1.21 5.75
N PRO A 117 -23.24 -2.52 5.59
CA PRO A 117 -22.18 -3.52 5.40
C PRO A 117 -21.41 -3.33 4.08
N ARG A 118 -22.10 -2.92 3.01
CA ARG A 118 -21.47 -2.66 1.70
C ARG A 118 -20.57 -1.41 1.75
N LEU A 119 -21.00 -0.37 2.45
CA LEU A 119 -20.22 0.87 2.62
C LEU A 119 -18.98 0.66 3.48
N LEU A 120 -19.09 -0.09 4.58
CA LEU A 120 -17.93 -0.47 5.41
C LEU A 120 -16.91 -1.29 4.62
N LYS A 121 -17.36 -2.20 3.75
CA LYS A 121 -16.47 -2.95 2.83
C LYS A 121 -15.72 -2.02 1.88
N ILE A 122 -16.40 -1.03 1.29
CA ILE A 122 -15.77 -0.02 0.42
C ILE A 122 -14.73 0.81 1.20
N LEU A 123 -15.09 1.33 2.39
CA LEU A 123 -14.16 2.13 3.21
C LEU A 123 -12.93 1.34 3.66
N ARG A 124 -13.09 0.02 3.91
CA ARG A 124 -11.97 -0.87 4.20
C ARG A 124 -11.04 -1.01 2.99
N VAL A 125 -11.60 -1.17 1.78
CA VAL A 125 -10.83 -1.28 0.52
C VAL A 125 -10.18 0.05 0.14
N MET A 126 -10.79 1.21 0.42
CA MET A 126 -10.21 2.53 0.16
C MET A 126 -8.86 2.73 0.86
N ARG A 127 -8.57 2.01 1.95
CA ARG A 127 -7.24 2.02 2.59
C ARG A 127 -6.12 1.51 1.67
N LEU A 128 -6.43 0.72 0.63
CA LEU A 128 -5.46 0.24 -0.34
C LEU A 128 -4.94 1.36 -1.27
N ILE A 129 -5.60 2.51 -1.34
CA ILE A 129 -5.11 3.70 -2.05
C ILE A 129 -3.73 4.12 -1.52
N LYS A 130 -3.41 3.81 -0.26
CA LYS A 130 -2.09 4.05 0.35
C LYS A 130 -0.95 3.38 -0.43
N ILE A 131 -1.23 2.28 -1.14
CA ILE A 131 -0.25 1.55 -1.99
C ILE A 131 0.23 2.42 -3.16
N LEU A 132 -0.51 3.44 -3.59
CA LEU A 132 -0.06 4.35 -4.65
C LEU A 132 1.33 4.92 -4.36
N ARG A 133 1.68 5.14 -3.09
CA ARG A 133 3.01 5.59 -2.64
C ARG A 133 4.17 4.67 -3.04
N ALA A 134 3.89 3.44 -3.48
CA ALA A 134 4.87 2.55 -4.06
C ALA A 134 5.64 3.21 -5.24
N TYR A 135 5.06 4.24 -5.89
CA TYR A 135 5.79 5.04 -6.89
C TYR A 135 7.14 5.58 -6.35
N ARG A 136 7.23 5.89 -5.05
CA ARG A 136 8.45 6.41 -4.42
C ARG A 136 9.57 5.37 -4.33
N ILE A 137 9.23 4.07 -4.33
CA ILE A 137 10.23 2.99 -4.35
C ILE A 137 11.05 3.00 -5.65
N GLN A 138 10.50 3.54 -6.74
CA GLN A 138 11.22 3.62 -8.02
C GLN A 138 12.54 4.38 -7.88
N LYS A 139 12.56 5.49 -7.12
CA LYS A 139 13.77 6.27 -6.83
C LYS A 139 14.84 5.46 -6.11
N PHE A 140 14.43 4.56 -5.20
CA PHE A 140 15.35 3.68 -4.48
C PHE A 140 15.99 2.65 -5.41
N PHE A 141 15.20 2.07 -6.33
CA PHE A 141 15.75 1.17 -7.34
C PHE A 141 16.70 1.89 -8.31
N GLU A 142 16.38 3.12 -8.72
CA GLU A 142 17.28 3.95 -9.54
C GLU A 142 18.61 4.16 -8.81
N PHE A 143 18.59 4.55 -7.53
CA PHE A 143 19.80 4.73 -6.73
C PHE A 143 20.68 3.46 -6.69
N ILE A 144 20.07 2.27 -6.54
CA ILE A 144 20.80 1.00 -6.55
C ILE A 144 21.35 0.68 -7.95
N GLN A 145 20.59 0.96 -9.02
CA GLN A 145 21.00 0.72 -10.41
C GLN A 145 22.21 1.54 -10.85
N TYR A 146 22.34 2.77 -10.34
CA TYR A 146 23.50 3.62 -10.60
C TYR A 146 24.71 3.29 -9.73
N SER A 147 24.61 2.33 -8.80
CA SER A 147 25.75 1.90 -7.99
C SER A 147 26.71 1.05 -8.82
N PRO A 148 27.99 1.45 -8.99
CA PRO A 148 28.95 0.77 -9.87
C PRO A 148 29.37 -0.63 -9.37
N ARG A 149 28.92 -1.04 -8.18
CA ARG A 149 29.31 -2.30 -7.53
C ARG A 149 28.39 -3.48 -7.86
N ILE A 150 27.19 -3.24 -8.39
CA ILE A 150 26.16 -4.27 -8.55
C ILE A 150 25.92 -4.54 -10.03
N ASN A 151 25.88 -5.82 -10.41
CA ASN A 151 25.59 -6.22 -11.79
C ASN A 151 24.13 -5.85 -12.13
N PRO A 152 23.87 -5.08 -13.21
CA PRO A 152 22.53 -4.67 -13.60
C PRO A 152 21.58 -5.86 -13.87
N SER A 153 22.11 -7.02 -14.28
CA SER A 153 21.33 -8.24 -14.47
C SER A 153 20.73 -8.75 -13.16
N ILE A 154 21.48 -8.67 -12.04
CA ILE A 154 21.00 -9.09 -10.72
C ILE A 154 19.85 -8.19 -10.27
N ILE A 155 19.99 -6.88 -10.46
CA ILE A 155 18.94 -5.91 -10.10
C ILE A 155 17.68 -6.15 -10.95
N ARG A 156 17.85 -6.45 -12.25
CA ARG A 156 16.73 -6.78 -13.13
C ARG A 156 16.00 -8.03 -12.65
N VAL A 157 16.71 -9.11 -12.34
CA VAL A 157 16.10 -10.35 -11.81
C VAL A 157 15.40 -10.08 -10.48
N LEU A 158 16.05 -9.39 -9.54
CA LEU A 158 15.46 -9.05 -8.25
C LEU A 158 14.16 -8.23 -8.40
N LYS A 159 14.18 -7.21 -9.28
CA LYS A 159 13.01 -6.38 -9.56
C LYS A 159 11.86 -7.21 -10.13
N LEU A 160 12.13 -8.08 -11.10
CA LEU A 160 11.12 -8.96 -11.69
C LEU A 160 10.56 -9.96 -10.68
N SER A 161 11.41 -10.58 -9.87
CA SER A 161 11.00 -11.49 -8.79
C SER A 161 10.13 -10.78 -7.76
N LEU A 162 10.48 -9.56 -7.36
CA LEU A 162 9.69 -8.78 -6.40
C LEU A 162 8.31 -8.41 -6.96
N ILE A 163 8.25 -8.02 -8.24
CA ILE A 163 6.99 -7.72 -8.93
C ILE A 163 6.11 -8.97 -9.00
N ALA A 164 6.66 -10.11 -9.41
CA ALA A 164 5.92 -11.37 -9.48
C ALA A 164 5.40 -11.82 -8.10
N ALA A 165 6.23 -11.73 -7.06
CA ALA A 165 5.84 -12.05 -5.69
C ALA A 165 4.76 -11.11 -5.14
N SER A 166 4.89 -9.80 -5.42
CA SER A 166 3.87 -8.80 -5.06
C SER A 166 2.54 -9.09 -5.74
N PHE A 167 2.58 -9.42 -7.04
CA PHE A 167 1.38 -9.78 -7.80
C PHE A 167 0.69 -11.01 -7.19
N ALA A 168 1.43 -12.09 -6.92
CA ALA A 168 0.91 -13.28 -6.23
C ALA A 168 0.23 -12.92 -4.90
N HIS A 169 0.91 -12.11 -4.09
CA HIS A 169 0.43 -11.64 -2.80
C HIS A 169 -0.89 -10.85 -2.90
N PHE A 170 -0.95 -9.86 -3.79
CA PHE A 170 -2.15 -9.04 -3.97
C PHE A 170 -3.32 -9.85 -4.55
N THR A 171 -3.05 -10.75 -5.49
CA THR A 171 -4.07 -11.66 -6.03
C THR A 171 -4.62 -12.56 -4.93
N ALA A 172 -3.78 -13.13 -4.07
CA ALA A 172 -4.22 -13.97 -2.94
C ALA A 172 -5.10 -13.20 -1.96
N CYS A 173 -4.70 -11.98 -1.57
CA CYS A 173 -5.49 -11.13 -0.68
C CYS A 173 -6.84 -10.76 -1.32
N THR A 174 -6.85 -10.44 -2.62
CA THR A 174 -8.06 -10.06 -3.36
C THR A 174 -9.03 -11.23 -3.51
N PHE A 175 -8.51 -12.42 -3.83
CA PHE A 175 -9.31 -13.64 -3.95
C PHE A 175 -10.04 -13.98 -2.66
N TYR A 176 -9.36 -13.83 -1.52
CA TYR A 176 -9.97 -14.02 -0.22
C TYR A 176 -11.03 -12.94 0.09
N LEU A 177 -10.74 -11.66 -0.15
CA LEU A 177 -11.68 -10.55 0.06
C LEU A 177 -12.99 -10.69 -0.72
N ILE A 178 -12.91 -11.23 -1.94
CA ILE A 178 -14.07 -11.51 -2.79
C ILE A 178 -14.87 -12.70 -2.23
N ALA A 179 -14.20 -13.68 -1.66
CA ALA A 179 -14.81 -14.89 -1.13
C ALA A 179 -15.47 -14.72 0.23
N ILE A 180 -15.27 -13.60 0.93
CA ILE A 180 -15.97 -13.32 2.19
C ILE A 180 -17.48 -13.25 1.91
N PRO A 181 -18.28 -14.18 2.46
CA PRO A 181 -19.71 -14.27 2.19
C PRO A 181 -20.42 -13.03 2.73
N THR A 182 -21.39 -12.54 1.96
CA THR A 182 -22.20 -11.37 2.30
C THR A 182 -23.53 -11.73 2.95
N SER A 183 -23.99 -12.96 2.75
CA SER A 183 -25.15 -13.57 3.42
C SER A 183 -24.78 -14.95 3.96
N THR A 184 -25.54 -15.44 4.92
CA THR A 184 -25.34 -16.75 5.56
C THR A 184 -25.46 -17.93 4.59
N ASP A 185 -26.21 -17.75 3.51
CA ASP A 185 -26.53 -18.80 2.54
C ASP A 185 -25.55 -18.78 1.35
N GLU A 186 -24.64 -17.81 1.29
CA GLU A 186 -23.66 -17.69 0.20
C GLU A 186 -22.51 -18.69 0.39
N ILE A 187 -22.48 -19.71 -0.47
CA ILE A 187 -21.41 -20.71 -0.49
C ILE A 187 -20.27 -20.22 -1.40
N THR A 188 -19.08 -20.18 -0.85
CA THR A 188 -17.83 -19.76 -1.49
C THR A 188 -16.73 -20.77 -1.20
N TRP A 189 -15.59 -20.65 -1.88
CA TRP A 189 -14.47 -21.59 -1.69
C TRP A 189 -13.87 -21.59 -0.26
N ILE A 190 -14.21 -20.62 0.58
CA ILE A 190 -13.73 -20.52 1.97
C ILE A 190 -14.69 -21.09 3.02
N ASN A 191 -15.98 -21.26 2.68
CA ASN A 191 -17.03 -21.73 3.60
C ASN A 191 -17.86 -22.89 3.03
N ASP A 192 -17.39 -23.55 1.95
CA ASP A 192 -18.06 -24.70 1.34
C ASP A 192 -18.02 -25.94 2.26
N PRO A 193 -19.16 -26.41 2.79
CA PRO A 193 -19.22 -27.58 3.66
C PRO A 193 -18.94 -28.90 2.93
N ALA A 194 -19.04 -28.93 1.59
CA ALA A 194 -18.71 -30.10 0.77
C ALA A 194 -17.21 -30.17 0.43
N SER A 195 -16.46 -29.10 0.68
CA SER A 195 -15.03 -29.06 0.41
C SER A 195 -14.22 -29.82 1.45
N GLN A 196 -13.32 -30.71 1.00
CA GLN A 196 -12.38 -31.44 1.87
C GLN A 196 -11.45 -30.53 2.70
N ARG A 197 -11.38 -29.22 2.41
CA ARG A 197 -10.51 -28.25 3.08
C ARG A 197 -11.07 -27.75 4.43
N GLY A 198 -12.32 -28.09 4.76
CA GLY A 198 -13.05 -27.59 5.93
C GLY A 198 -13.38 -26.10 5.84
N ILE A 199 -14.04 -25.56 6.88
CA ILE A 199 -14.35 -24.13 6.98
C ILE A 199 -13.04 -23.36 7.21
N ILE A 200 -12.57 -22.62 6.19
CA ILE A 200 -11.31 -21.86 6.24
C ILE A 200 -11.47 -20.62 7.15
N MET A 201 -12.70 -20.13 7.30
CA MET A 201 -13.06 -18.95 8.08
C MET A 201 -12.70 -19.05 9.56
N ASP A 202 -12.62 -20.26 10.13
CA ASP A 202 -12.37 -20.44 11.57
C ASP A 202 -10.88 -20.58 11.90
N LYS A 203 -10.01 -20.60 10.88
CA LYS A 203 -8.56 -20.74 11.05
C LYS A 203 -7.89 -19.40 11.38
N GLU A 204 -6.67 -19.49 11.92
CA GLU A 204 -5.84 -18.31 12.17
C GLU A 204 -5.56 -17.51 10.88
N PRO A 205 -5.37 -16.18 10.96
CA PRO A 205 -5.12 -15.33 9.79
C PRO A 205 -3.96 -15.79 8.92
N LEU A 206 -2.88 -16.28 9.53
CA LEU A 206 -1.71 -16.78 8.80
C LEU A 206 -2.06 -18.03 7.97
N HIS A 207 -2.80 -18.97 8.57
CA HIS A 207 -3.26 -20.17 7.88
C HIS A 207 -4.19 -19.83 6.71
N LYS A 208 -5.09 -18.86 6.88
CA LYS A 208 -5.96 -18.36 5.81
C LYS A 208 -5.15 -17.76 4.65
N TYR A 209 -4.14 -16.94 4.97
CA TYR A 209 -3.24 -16.34 3.98
C TYR A 209 -2.47 -17.42 3.20
N SER A 210 -1.86 -18.38 3.89
CA SER A 210 -1.11 -19.47 3.26
C SER A 210 -1.98 -20.30 2.30
N LEU A 211 -3.23 -20.58 2.68
CA LEU A 211 -4.18 -21.30 1.81
C LEU A 211 -4.58 -20.48 0.59
N ALA A 212 -4.88 -19.19 0.77
CA ALA A 212 -5.20 -18.30 -0.34
C ALA A 212 -4.02 -18.15 -1.30
N PHE A 213 -2.80 -18.04 -0.76
CA PHE A 213 -1.57 -17.95 -1.54
C PHE A 213 -1.29 -19.25 -2.30
N TYR A 214 -1.40 -20.40 -1.63
CA TYR A 214 -1.27 -21.72 -2.25
C TYR A 214 -2.26 -21.87 -3.41
N PHE A 215 -3.53 -21.52 -3.20
CA PHE A 215 -4.56 -21.58 -4.23
C PHE A 215 -4.23 -20.73 -5.46
N VAL A 216 -3.71 -19.51 -5.26
CA VAL A 216 -3.30 -18.64 -6.37
C VAL A 216 -2.12 -19.22 -7.13
N VAL A 217 -1.08 -19.69 -6.43
CA VAL A 217 0.13 -20.24 -7.06
C VAL A 217 -0.18 -21.54 -7.81
N GLU A 218 -1.03 -22.39 -7.24
CA GLU A 218 -1.47 -23.64 -7.87
C GLU A 218 -2.44 -23.40 -9.05
N SER A 219 -3.15 -22.27 -9.06
CA SER A 219 -4.09 -21.97 -10.14
C SER A 219 -3.36 -21.81 -11.48
N SER A 220 -3.68 -22.68 -12.43
CA SER A 220 -3.12 -22.68 -13.79
C SER A 220 -3.27 -21.35 -14.53
N LYS A 221 -4.23 -20.51 -14.11
CA LYS A 221 -4.47 -19.15 -14.64
C LYS A 221 -3.43 -18.13 -14.17
N PHE A 222 -2.81 -18.31 -13.00
CA PHE A 222 -1.78 -17.40 -12.49
C PHE A 222 -0.50 -17.46 -13.33
N ILE A 223 -0.11 -18.67 -13.73
CA ILE A 223 1.04 -18.93 -14.60
C ILE A 223 0.82 -18.23 -15.96
N SER A 224 -0.36 -18.37 -16.57
CA SER A 224 -0.67 -17.72 -17.86
C SER A 224 -0.66 -16.18 -17.80
N ILE A 225 -1.08 -15.57 -16.68
CA ILE A 225 -1.04 -14.11 -16.50
C ILE A 225 0.40 -13.61 -16.36
N ILE A 226 1.28 -14.34 -15.66
CA ILE A 226 2.70 -13.98 -15.58
C ILE A 226 3.36 -14.03 -16.96
N PHE A 227 3.08 -15.06 -17.77
CA PHE A 227 3.61 -15.15 -19.14
C PHE A 227 3.13 -14.01 -20.04
N PHE A 228 1.93 -13.48 -19.82
CA PHE A 228 1.42 -12.31 -20.55
C PHE A 228 2.13 -11.00 -20.19
N PHE A 229 2.66 -10.85 -18.98
CA PHE A 229 3.43 -9.65 -18.58
C PHE A 229 4.94 -9.74 -18.90
N VAL A 230 5.44 -10.93 -19.22
CA VAL A 230 6.86 -11.18 -19.51
C VAL A 230 7.17 -11.19 -21.01
N ASN A 231 6.17 -11.45 -21.87
CA ASN A 231 6.23 -11.26 -23.33
C ASN A 231 5.76 -9.85 -23.72
#